data_AF-A0A1Q7W493-F1
#
_entry.id   AF-A0A1Q7W493-F1
#
_cell.length_a   1.000
_cell.length_b   1.000
_cell.length_c   1.000
_cell.angle_alpha   90.00
_cell.angle_beta   90.00
_cell.angle_gamma   90.00
#
_symmetry.space_group_name_H-M   'P 1'
#
loop_
_entity.id
_entity.type
_entity.pdbx_description
1 polymer ?
#
loop_
_entity_poly.entity_id
_entity_poly.type
_entity_poly.pdbx_seq_one_letter_code
_entity_poly.pdbx_strand_id
1 'polypeptide(L)'
;MVNIPAQWVAAGYGVPDICARHGLPATRRLRLRLISRPPGWALPLLIIGVVIYWIVVAALRQTVIAPAWPFCHECEQARKGLRRVGLTLVGLMLLSFVGGIVVIGPLHNEAGGPAFLLGLLLALAAIIVYGRANWVVASRARVSGDGQWVPVDGCAGFDAAAQAIQQAAYAAQQPGPAQAARNFNTW
;
A
#
# COMPACT_ATOMS: atom_id res chain seq x y z
N MET A 1 4.23 7.96 13.44
CA MET A 1 3.82 8.34 12.08
C MET A 1 4.71 9.49 11.62
N VAL A 2 5.23 9.42 10.40
CA VAL A 2 6.08 10.46 9.81
C VAL A 2 5.53 10.87 8.45
N ASN A 3 5.54 12.17 8.15
CA ASN A 3 5.09 12.71 6.86
C ASN A 3 6.32 13.02 6.02
N ILE A 4 6.52 12.29 4.93
CA ILE A 4 7.63 12.50 4.00
C ILE A 4 7.12 13.31 2.80
N PRO A 5 7.82 14.38 2.36
CA PRO A 5 7.42 15.11 1.15
C PRO A 5 7.31 14.16 -0.06
N ALA A 6 6.19 14.21 -0.78
CA ALA A 6 5.93 13.33 -1.92
C ALA A 6 6.99 13.46 -3.02
N GLN A 7 7.51 14.68 -3.23
CA GLN A 7 8.60 14.95 -4.17
C GLN A 7 9.90 14.24 -3.82
N TRP A 8 10.21 14.08 -2.53
CA TRP A 8 11.39 13.32 -2.09
C TRP A 8 11.20 11.83 -2.36
N VAL A 9 10.03 11.30 -1.97
CA VAL A 9 9.68 9.90 -2.23
C VAL A 9 9.70 9.58 -3.73
N ALA A 10 9.18 10.49 -4.57
CA ALA A 10 9.19 10.35 -6.02
C ALA A 10 10.61 10.36 -6.60
N ALA A 11 11.49 11.21 -6.05
CA ALA A 11 12.91 11.26 -6.41
C ALA A 11 13.72 10.06 -5.87
N GLY A 12 13.14 9.23 -4.98
CA GLY A 12 13.86 8.16 -4.28
C GLY A 12 14.75 8.66 -3.14
N TYR A 13 14.57 9.90 -2.71
CA TYR A 13 15.25 10.54 -1.59
C TYR A 13 14.35 10.55 -0.34
N GLY A 14 14.92 10.74 0.85
CA GLY A 14 14.15 10.94 2.08
C GLY A 14 13.52 9.67 2.69
N VAL A 15 13.71 8.50 2.08
CA VAL A 15 13.24 7.21 2.60
C VAL A 15 14.42 6.48 3.25
N PRO A 16 14.37 6.20 4.57
CA PRO A 16 15.43 5.47 5.27
C PRO A 16 15.66 4.06 4.71
N ASP A 17 16.88 3.54 4.80
CA ASP A 17 17.24 2.18 4.35
C ASP A 17 16.78 1.05 5.30
N ILE A 18 15.70 1.29 6.05
CA ILE A 18 15.07 0.36 6.97
C ILE A 18 13.60 0.18 6.61
N CYS A 19 13.05 -1.01 6.87
CA CYS A 19 11.67 -1.31 6.56
C CYS A 19 10.72 -0.57 7.51
N ALA A 20 9.76 0.18 6.96
CA ALA A 20 8.77 0.90 7.76
C ALA A 20 7.96 0.01 8.72
N ARG A 21 7.70 -1.25 8.36
CA ARG A 21 6.88 -2.16 9.17
C ARG A 21 7.63 -2.77 10.35
N HIS A 22 8.87 -3.19 10.16
CA HIS A 22 9.61 -4.00 11.14
C HIS A 22 10.86 -3.29 11.69
N GLY A 23 11.33 -2.19 11.08
CA GLY A 23 12.55 -1.48 11.48
C GLY A 23 13.85 -2.19 11.10
N LEU A 24 13.78 -3.32 10.42
CA LEU A 24 14.94 -4.10 9.97
C LEU A 24 15.57 -3.50 8.70
N PRO A 25 16.87 -3.72 8.47
CA PRO A 25 17.55 -3.24 7.26
C PRO A 25 16.89 -3.77 5.98
N ALA A 26 16.87 -2.92 4.96
CA ALA A 26 16.28 -3.25 3.67
C ALA A 26 17.11 -4.32 2.95
N THR A 27 16.51 -5.47 2.68
CA THR A 27 17.11 -6.53 1.85
C THR A 27 16.66 -6.44 0.39
N ARG A 28 15.56 -5.74 0.14
CA ARG A 28 14.98 -5.58 -1.19
C ARG A 28 14.39 -4.19 -1.38
N ARG A 29 14.59 -3.61 -2.56
CA ARG A 29 13.97 -2.34 -2.97
C ARG A 29 13.04 -2.59 -4.15
N LEU A 30 11.83 -2.04 -4.08
CA LEU A 30 10.81 -2.24 -5.11
C LEU A 30 10.19 -0.91 -5.52
N ARG A 31 9.88 -0.79 -6.81
CA ARG A 31 9.09 0.31 -7.32
C ARG A 31 7.64 0.16 -6.86
N LEU A 32 7.12 1.15 -6.13
CA LEU A 32 5.74 1.16 -5.63
C LEU A 32 4.97 2.35 -6.17
N ARG A 33 3.72 2.11 -6.55
CA ARG A 33 2.75 3.17 -6.78
C ARG A 33 1.94 3.35 -5.51
N LEU A 34 2.21 4.42 -4.78
CA LEU A 34 1.42 4.85 -3.63
C LEU A 34 0.20 5.61 -4.13
N ILE A 35 -0.95 5.41 -3.49
CA ILE A 35 -2.24 5.99 -3.90
C ILE A 35 -2.87 6.64 -2.67
N SER A 36 -3.57 7.75 -2.87
CA SER A 36 -4.34 8.40 -1.80
C SER A 36 -5.63 7.63 -1.48
N ARG A 37 -6.17 7.85 -0.27
CA ARG A 37 -7.49 7.33 0.08
C ARG A 37 -8.57 8.11 -0.68
N PRO A 38 -9.62 7.45 -1.18
CA PRO A 38 -10.76 8.16 -1.72
C PRO A 38 -11.38 9.03 -0.62
N PRO A 39 -11.86 10.22 -0.94
CA PRO A 39 -12.47 11.09 0.05
C PRO A 39 -13.76 10.46 0.59
N GLY A 40 -14.04 10.62 1.89
CA GLY A 40 -15.20 9.99 2.53
C GLY A 40 -16.54 10.38 1.92
N TRP A 41 -16.64 11.61 1.38
CA TRP A 41 -17.84 12.09 0.68
C TRP A 41 -18.08 11.39 -0.66
N ALA A 42 -17.12 10.65 -1.21
CA ALA A 42 -17.33 9.91 -2.45
C ALA A 42 -18.21 8.66 -2.26
N LEU A 43 -18.28 8.10 -1.04
CA LEU A 43 -19.04 6.86 -0.75
C LEU A 43 -20.53 6.93 -1.16
N PRO A 44 -21.28 8.00 -0.88
CA PRO A 44 -22.66 8.17 -1.36
C PRO A 44 -22.85 8.04 -2.87
N LEU A 45 -21.84 8.36 -3.70
CA LEU A 45 -21.95 8.19 -5.16
C LEU A 45 -22.13 6.73 -5.58
N LEU A 46 -21.75 5.78 -4.73
CA LEU A 46 -21.95 4.36 -4.99
C LEU A 46 -23.45 4.02 -5.09
N ILE A 47 -24.32 4.74 -4.37
CA ILE A 47 -25.78 4.59 -4.44
C ILE A 47 -26.31 5.07 -5.79
N ILE A 48 -25.75 6.15 -6.32
CA ILE A 48 -26.13 6.71 -7.63
C ILE A 48 -25.65 5.77 -8.76
N GLY A 49 -24.47 5.21 -8.60
CA GLY A 49 -23.97 4.18 -9.49
C GLY A 49 -22.49 3.90 -9.31
N VAL A 50 -22.13 2.61 -9.36
CA VAL A 50 -20.75 2.14 -9.24
C VAL A 50 -19.84 2.77 -10.31
N VAL A 51 -20.34 2.95 -11.53
CA VAL A 51 -19.57 3.56 -12.62
C VAL A 51 -19.21 5.02 -12.31
N ILE A 52 -20.18 5.81 -11.84
CA ILE A 52 -19.97 7.23 -11.50
C ILE A 52 -18.99 7.35 -10.33
N TYR A 53 -19.20 6.55 -9.27
CA TYR A 53 -18.27 6.46 -8.15
C TYR A 53 -16.83 6.18 -8.61
N TRP A 54 -16.67 5.18 -9.50
CA TRP A 54 -15.35 4.77 -9.97
C TRP A 54 -14.66 5.86 -10.78
N ILE A 55 -15.39 6.56 -11.66
CA ILE A 55 -14.89 7.70 -12.44
C ILE A 55 -14.40 8.82 -11.50
N VAL A 56 -15.23 9.23 -10.54
CA VAL A 56 -14.90 10.32 -9.61
C VAL A 56 -13.68 9.96 -8.75
N VAL A 57 -13.64 8.75 -8.17
CA VAL A 57 -12.50 8.30 -7.38
C VAL A 57 -11.23 8.17 -8.25
N ALA A 58 -11.35 7.70 -9.49
CA ALA A 58 -10.23 7.61 -10.42
C ALA A 58 -9.67 8.98 -10.83
N ALA A 59 -10.53 10.02 -10.88
CA ALA A 59 -10.12 11.39 -11.17
C ALA A 59 -9.47 12.09 -9.96
N LEU A 60 -9.97 11.83 -8.75
CA LEU A 60 -9.49 12.49 -7.53
C LEU A 60 -8.30 11.79 -6.86
N ARG A 61 -8.02 10.54 -7.21
CA ARG A 61 -6.90 9.80 -6.62
C ARG A 61 -5.57 10.47 -6.99
N GLN A 62 -4.76 10.73 -5.98
CA GLN A 62 -3.39 11.18 -6.14
C GLN A 62 -2.47 9.96 -6.11
N THR A 63 -1.49 9.92 -7.01
CA THR A 63 -0.55 8.81 -7.08
C THR A 63 0.88 9.31 -7.07
N VAL A 64 1.72 8.70 -6.24
CA VAL A 64 3.16 8.99 -6.16
C VAL A 64 3.91 7.69 -6.40
N ILE A 65 4.88 7.70 -7.30
CA ILE A 65 5.68 6.53 -7.62
C ILE A 65 6.98 6.59 -6.81
N ALA A 66 7.12 5.71 -5.83
CA ALA A 66 8.39 5.51 -5.13
C ALA A 66 9.27 4.55 -5.95
N PRO A 67 10.46 4.96 -6.43
CA PRO A 67 11.27 4.12 -7.30
C PRO A 67 11.90 2.92 -6.59
N ALA A 68 12.25 3.08 -5.31
CA ALA A 68 13.05 2.10 -4.56
C ALA A 68 12.62 1.98 -3.10
N TRP A 69 11.38 1.58 -2.84
CA TRP A 69 10.87 1.45 -1.47
C TRP A 69 11.51 0.26 -0.72
N PRO A 70 12.01 0.46 0.51
CA PRO A 70 12.75 -0.55 1.28
C PRO A 70 11.83 -1.58 1.93
N PHE A 71 12.16 -2.86 1.74
CA PHE A 71 11.53 -4.00 2.40
C PHE A 71 12.59 -4.90 3.04
N CYS A 72 12.25 -5.46 4.22
CA CYS A 72 13.08 -6.45 4.90
C CYS A 72 12.70 -7.89 4.52
N HIS A 73 13.56 -8.84 4.88
CA HIS A 73 13.37 -10.26 4.62
C HIS A 73 12.09 -10.83 5.26
N GLU A 74 11.71 -10.37 6.45
CA GLU A 74 10.46 -10.81 7.12
C GLU A 74 9.21 -10.42 6.33
N CYS A 75 9.19 -9.22 5.73
CA CYS A 75 8.10 -8.82 4.83
C CYS A 75 8.00 -9.74 3.61
N GLU A 76 9.15 -10.15 3.06
CA GLU A 76 9.18 -11.08 1.94
C GLU A 76 8.71 -12.49 2.33
N GLN A 77 9.14 -13.01 3.48
CA GLN A 77 8.70 -14.30 4.00
C GLN A 77 7.21 -14.31 4.30
N ALA A 78 6.70 -13.28 4.97
CA ALA A 78 5.27 -13.13 5.24
C ALA A 78 4.46 -13.13 3.94
N ARG A 79 4.94 -12.43 2.91
CA ARG A 79 4.30 -12.43 1.58
C ARG A 79 4.34 -13.78 0.90
N LYS A 80 5.46 -14.50 0.95
CA LYS A 80 5.58 -15.87 0.41
C LYS A 80 4.64 -16.84 1.13
N GLY A 81 4.47 -16.70 2.44
CA GLY A 81 3.48 -17.44 3.22
C GLY A 81 2.05 -17.16 2.77
N LEU A 82 1.66 -15.88 2.73
CA LEU A 82 0.33 -15.45 2.29
C LEU A 82 0.02 -15.87 0.85
N ARG A 83 1.00 -15.80 -0.07
CA ARG A 83 0.80 -16.24 -1.46
C ARG A 83 0.57 -17.75 -1.57
N ARG A 84 1.27 -18.55 -0.76
CA ARG A 84 1.05 -20.00 -0.69
C ARG A 84 -0.35 -20.32 -0.14
N VAL A 85 -0.75 -19.68 0.96
CA VAL A 85 -2.10 -19.82 1.52
C VAL A 85 -3.18 -19.37 0.52
N GLY A 86 -2.95 -18.26 -0.19
CA GLY A 86 -3.84 -17.79 -1.25
C GLY A 86 -3.98 -18.81 -2.39
N LEU A 87 -2.87 -19.39 -2.85
CA LEU A 87 -2.87 -20.45 -3.88
C LEU A 87 -3.63 -21.69 -3.41
N THR A 88 -3.44 -22.13 -2.16
CA THR A 88 -4.16 -23.29 -1.63
C THR A 88 -5.66 -23.01 -1.54
N LEU A 89 -6.08 -21.80 -1.13
CA LEU A 89 -7.49 -21.41 -1.08
C LEU A 89 -8.13 -21.38 -2.47
N VAL A 90 -7.43 -20.83 -3.48
CA VAL A 90 -7.92 -20.82 -4.87
C VAL A 90 -8.01 -22.25 -5.42
N GLY A 91 -7.04 -23.12 -5.11
CA GLY A 91 -7.10 -24.54 -5.48
C GLY A 91 -8.31 -25.25 -4.87
N LEU A 92 -8.56 -25.05 -3.56
CA LEU A 92 -9.73 -25.60 -2.88
C LEU A 92 -11.05 -25.05 -3.44
N MET A 93 -11.10 -23.75 -3.77
CA MET A 93 -12.26 -23.12 -4.41
C MET A 93 -12.56 -23.77 -5.76
N LEU A 94 -11.55 -23.96 -6.61
CA LEU A 94 -11.71 -24.62 -7.91
C LEU A 94 -12.14 -26.08 -7.76
N LEU A 95 -11.54 -26.83 -6.83
CA LEU A 95 -11.94 -28.21 -6.55
C LEU A 95 -13.39 -28.30 -6.06
N SER A 96 -13.80 -27.40 -5.17
CA SER A 96 -15.19 -27.31 -4.68
C SER A 96 -16.16 -26.99 -5.82
N PHE A 97 -15.78 -26.06 -6.70
CA PHE A 97 -16.63 -25.63 -7.82
C PHE A 97 -16.75 -26.72 -8.90
N VAL A 98 -15.63 -27.29 -9.34
CA VAL A 98 -15.59 -28.35 -10.35
C VAL A 98 -16.20 -29.64 -9.81
N GLY A 99 -15.87 -30.03 -8.57
CA GLY A 99 -16.48 -31.18 -7.92
C GLY A 99 -17.99 -31.03 -7.75
N GLY A 100 -18.46 -29.83 -7.40
CA GLY A 100 -19.89 -29.52 -7.34
C GLY A 100 -20.60 -29.67 -8.69
N ILE A 101 -19.99 -29.19 -9.77
CA ILE A 101 -20.60 -29.26 -11.12
C ILE A 101 -20.55 -30.68 -11.69
N VAL A 102 -19.41 -31.37 -11.57
CA VAL A 102 -19.17 -32.67 -12.23
C VAL A 102 -19.86 -33.82 -11.49
N VAL A 103 -19.85 -33.82 -10.16
CA VAL A 103 -20.33 -34.96 -9.36
C VAL A 103 -21.82 -34.86 -9.03
N ILE A 104 -22.34 -33.64 -8.83
CA ILE A 104 -23.71 -33.42 -8.34
C ILE A 104 -24.63 -32.90 -9.46
N GLY A 105 -24.09 -32.25 -10.49
CA GLY A 105 -24.86 -31.62 -11.56
C GLY A 105 -25.50 -30.28 -11.12
N PRO A 106 -25.71 -29.34 -12.05
CA PRO A 106 -26.07 -27.94 -11.74
C PRO A 106 -27.46 -27.73 -11.10
N LEU A 107 -28.26 -28.79 -10.96
CA LEU A 107 -29.69 -28.73 -10.60
C LEU A 107 -30.11 -29.71 -9.49
N HIS A 108 -29.20 -30.45 -8.84
CA HIS A 108 -29.54 -31.25 -7.66
C HIS A 108 -29.42 -30.39 -6.39
N ASN A 109 -30.59 -30.07 -5.84
CA ASN A 109 -30.78 -29.01 -4.84
C ASN A 109 -30.15 -29.28 -3.47
N GLU A 110 -29.82 -30.53 -3.14
CA GLU A 110 -29.39 -30.87 -1.78
C GLU A 110 -27.89 -30.61 -1.51
N ALA A 111 -27.05 -30.64 -2.55
CA ALA A 111 -25.60 -30.48 -2.40
C ALA A 111 -24.99 -29.33 -3.23
N GLY A 112 -25.71 -28.81 -4.23
CA GLY A 112 -25.23 -27.67 -5.04
C GLY A 112 -25.17 -26.34 -4.26
N GLY A 113 -26.19 -26.05 -3.44
CA GLY A 113 -26.25 -24.83 -2.64
C GLY A 113 -25.10 -24.70 -1.63
N PRO A 114 -24.84 -25.72 -0.79
CA PRO A 114 -23.70 -25.73 0.12
C PRO A 114 -22.34 -25.62 -0.58
N ALA A 115 -22.15 -26.31 -1.71
CA ALA A 115 -20.91 -26.25 -2.49
C ALA A 115 -20.67 -24.83 -3.07
N PHE A 116 -21.72 -24.15 -3.52
CA PHE A 116 -21.64 -22.77 -3.98
C PHE A 116 -21.27 -21.80 -2.84
N LEU A 117 -21.91 -21.92 -1.67
CA LEU A 117 -21.60 -21.10 -0.49
C LEU A 117 -20.16 -21.30 -0.02
N LEU A 118 -19.70 -22.55 0.04
CA LEU A 118 -18.30 -22.87 0.39
C LEU A 118 -17.33 -22.24 -0.63
N GLY A 119 -17.61 -22.38 -1.93
CA GLY A 119 -16.84 -21.73 -2.99
C GLY A 119 -16.78 -20.21 -2.83
N LEU A 120 -17.91 -19.56 -2.55
CA LEU A 120 -17.99 -18.11 -2.31
C LEU A 120 -17.16 -17.68 -1.08
N LEU A 121 -17.24 -18.42 0.03
CA LEU A 121 -16.45 -18.14 1.24
C LEU A 121 -14.95 -18.31 0.98
N LEU A 122 -14.55 -19.37 0.26
CA LEU A 122 -13.16 -19.58 -0.15
C LEU A 122 -12.67 -18.47 -1.08
N ALA A 123 -13.51 -18.00 -2.00
CA ALA A 123 -13.19 -16.87 -2.88
C ALA A 123 -12.96 -15.58 -2.07
N LEU A 124 -13.85 -15.25 -1.14
CA LEU A 124 -13.71 -14.09 -0.25
C LEU A 124 -12.45 -14.19 0.60
N ALA A 125 -12.19 -15.35 1.20
CA ALA A 125 -10.97 -15.59 1.97
C ALA A 125 -9.72 -15.41 1.10
N ALA A 126 -9.71 -15.95 -0.13
CA ALA A 126 -8.61 -15.78 -1.06
C ALA A 126 -8.39 -14.30 -1.41
N ILE A 127 -9.44 -13.53 -1.70
CA ILE A 127 -9.35 -12.08 -1.98
C ILE A 127 -8.72 -11.33 -0.79
N ILE A 128 -9.15 -11.63 0.44
CA ILE A 128 -8.60 -11.00 1.65
C ILE A 128 -7.12 -11.35 1.81
N VAL A 129 -6.76 -12.63 1.67
CA VAL A 129 -5.37 -13.11 1.82
C VAL A 129 -4.46 -12.50 0.75
N TYR A 130 -4.88 -12.47 -0.51
CA TYR A 130 -4.15 -11.84 -1.61
C TYR A 130 -4.04 -10.32 -1.44
N GLY A 131 -5.10 -9.66 -0.97
CA GLY A 131 -5.09 -8.24 -0.66
C GLY A 131 -4.03 -7.89 0.39
N ARG A 132 -3.86 -8.75 1.41
CA ARG A 132 -2.81 -8.59 2.44
C ARG A 132 -1.40 -8.90 1.93
N ALA A 133 -1.24 -9.67 0.87
CA ALA A 133 0.04 -9.96 0.23
C ALA A 133 0.54 -8.83 -0.69
N ASN A 134 -0.19 -7.71 -0.77
CA ASN A 134 0.17 -6.55 -1.56
C ASN A 134 1.30 -5.73 -0.92
N TRP A 135 2.33 -5.41 -1.68
CA TRP A 135 3.46 -4.60 -1.23
C TRP A 135 3.06 -3.19 -0.79
N VAL A 136 1.99 -2.63 -1.37
CA VAL A 136 1.46 -1.31 -0.98
C VAL A 136 0.88 -1.34 0.45
N VAL A 137 0.34 -2.47 0.89
CA VAL A 137 -0.13 -2.62 2.29
C VAL A 137 1.07 -2.79 3.23
N ALA A 138 2.09 -3.52 2.80
CA ALA A 138 3.31 -3.75 3.57
C ALA A 138 4.18 -2.50 3.75
N SER A 139 4.12 -1.54 2.80
CA SER A 139 4.89 -0.29 2.88
C SER A 139 4.45 0.62 4.02
N ARG A 140 3.21 0.44 4.54
CA ARG A 140 2.58 1.33 5.54
C ARG A 140 2.53 2.80 5.12
N ALA A 141 2.74 3.08 3.84
CA ALA A 141 2.79 4.42 3.27
C ALA A 141 1.56 4.68 2.42
N ARG A 142 0.98 5.88 2.55
CA ARG A 142 -0.14 6.35 1.73
C ARG A 142 0.16 7.74 1.23
N VAL A 143 -0.46 8.14 0.11
CA VAL A 143 -0.40 9.53 -0.34
C VAL A 143 -1.50 10.30 0.39
N SER A 144 -1.18 11.50 0.85
CA SER A 144 -2.16 12.42 1.41
C SER A 144 -3.18 12.85 0.34
N GLY A 145 -4.34 13.37 0.77
CA GLY A 145 -5.42 13.78 -0.16
C GLY A 145 -5.00 14.90 -1.12
N ASP A 146 -4.07 15.75 -0.69
CA ASP A 146 -3.48 16.85 -1.45
C ASP A 146 -2.27 16.44 -2.33
N GLY A 147 -1.80 15.19 -2.22
CA GLY A 147 -0.66 14.70 -3.00
C GLY A 147 0.71 15.23 -2.56
N GLN A 148 0.78 16.14 -1.59
CA GLN A 148 2.03 16.79 -1.16
C GLN A 148 2.85 15.94 -0.21
N TRP A 149 2.17 15.09 0.57
CA TRP A 149 2.79 14.30 1.62
C TRP A 149 2.53 12.82 1.46
N VAL A 150 3.48 12.03 1.94
CA VAL A 150 3.38 10.58 2.09
C VAL A 150 3.42 10.28 3.59
N PRO A 151 2.27 10.24 4.29
CA PRO A 151 2.20 9.71 5.64
C PRO A 151 2.61 8.23 5.66
N VAL A 152 3.54 7.91 6.55
CA VAL A 152 4.01 6.54 6.81
C VAL A 152 3.68 6.16 8.25
N ASP A 153 2.92 5.08 8.40
CA ASP A 153 2.62 4.43 9.67
C ASP A 153 3.78 3.48 10.02
N GLY A 154 4.97 4.04 10.26
CA GLY A 154 6.20 3.33 10.51
C GLY A 154 6.37 2.84 11.96
N CYS A 155 7.35 1.97 12.18
CA CYS A 155 7.86 1.68 13.52
C CYS A 155 8.70 2.86 14.04
N ALA A 156 8.94 2.92 15.36
CA ALA A 156 9.68 4.03 15.98
C ALA A 156 11.08 4.25 15.36
N GLY A 157 11.79 3.17 15.00
CA GLY A 157 13.10 3.27 14.34
C GLY A 157 13.02 3.90 12.95
N PHE A 158 11.97 3.58 12.18
CA PHE A 158 11.72 4.20 10.88
C PHE A 158 11.38 5.68 11.02
N ASP A 159 10.49 6.02 11.96
CA ASP A 159 10.09 7.40 12.21
C ASP A 159 11.29 8.26 12.61
N ALA A 160 12.15 7.76 13.51
CA ALA A 160 13.37 8.45 13.94
C ALA A 160 14.36 8.66 12.78
N ALA A 161 14.61 7.62 11.96
CA ALA A 161 15.50 7.72 10.82
C ALA A 161 14.97 8.68 9.75
N ALA A 162 13.67 8.66 9.48
CA ALA A 162 13.04 9.57 8.52
C ALA A 162 13.13 11.02 9.01
N GLN A 163 12.90 11.27 10.30
CA GLN A 163 13.06 12.59 10.89
C GLN A 163 14.51 13.08 10.84
N ALA A 164 15.49 12.21 11.09
CA ALA A 164 16.91 12.57 10.99
C ALA A 164 17.30 13.00 9.56
N ILE A 165 16.81 12.29 8.53
CA ILE A 165 17.04 12.66 7.13
C ILE A 165 16.39 14.01 6.81
N GLN A 166 15.16 14.24 7.29
CA GLN A 166 14.47 15.51 7.12
C GLN A 166 15.23 16.66 7.78
N GLN A 167 15.65 16.50 9.03
CA GLN A 167 16.43 17.50 9.76
C GLN A 167 17.75 17.82 9.06
N ALA A 168 18.47 16.81 8.57
CA ALA A 168 19.69 17.01 7.79
C ALA A 168 19.44 17.78 6.49
N ALA A 169 18.34 17.47 5.79
CA ALA A 169 17.96 18.18 4.57
C ALA A 169 17.60 19.65 4.83
N TYR A 170 16.85 19.94 5.90
CA TYR A 170 16.51 21.31 6.29
C TYR A 170 17.74 22.09 6.75
N ALA A 171 18.66 21.46 7.49
CA ALA A 171 19.92 22.07 7.89
C ALA A 171 20.80 22.43 6.68
N ALA A 172 20.83 21.58 5.65
CA ALA A 172 21.56 21.87 4.41
C ALA A 172 20.97 23.01 3.59
N GLN A 173 19.68 23.34 3.78
CA GLN A 173 19.00 24.43 3.08
C GLN A 173 19.15 25.79 3.79
N GLN A 174 19.62 25.82 5.05
CA GLN A 174 19.86 27.09 5.73
C GLN A 174 21.09 27.78 5.12
N PRO A 175 20.96 29.04 4.65
CA PRO A 175 22.10 29.79 4.15
C PRO A 175 23.11 29.94 5.29
N GLY A 176 24.37 29.60 5.02
CA GLY A 176 25.44 29.73 6.02
C GLY A 176 25.54 31.18 6.51
N PRO A 177 26.06 31.42 7.72
CA PRO A 177 26.09 32.75 8.35
C PRO A 177 26.76 33.83 7.45
N ALA A 178 27.73 33.44 6.61
CA ALA A 178 28.39 34.32 5.65
C ALA A 178 27.55 34.69 4.41
N GLN A 179 26.56 33.88 4.03
CA GLN A 179 25.58 34.21 2.99
C GLN A 179 24.42 35.02 3.55
N ALA A 180 23.98 34.71 4.78
CA ALA A 180 22.98 35.51 5.49
C ALA A 180 23.47 36.96 5.67
N ALA A 181 24.71 37.16 6.13
CA ALA A 181 25.29 38.51 6.30
C ALA A 181 25.45 39.28 4.98
N ARG A 182 25.72 38.59 3.86
CA ARG A 182 25.79 39.22 2.53
C ARG A 182 24.43 39.73 2.06
N ASN A 183 23.35 38.98 2.29
CA ASN A 183 22.00 39.37 1.91
C ASN A 183 21.46 40.54 2.76
N PHE A 184 22.04 40.81 3.93
CA PHE A 184 21.67 41.96 4.76
C PHE A 184 22.34 43.27 4.31
N ASN A 185 23.46 43.21 3.58
CA ASN A 185 24.22 44.41 3.18
C ASN A 185 23.88 44.93 1.78
N THR A 186 22.86 44.37 1.11
CA THR A 186 22.44 44.74 -0.26
C THR A 186 21.20 45.62 -0.31
N TRP A 187 20.88 46.37 0.75
CA TRP A 187 19.75 47.31 0.83
C TRP A 187 20.25 48.74 1.05
#